data_AF-A0A8T1ABW2-F1
#
_entry.id   AF-A0A8T1ABW2-F1
#
_cell.length_a   1.000
_cell.length_b   1.000
_cell.length_c   1.000
_cell.angle_alpha   90.00
_cell.angle_beta   90.00
_cell.angle_gamma   90.00
#
_symmetry.space_group_name_H-M   'P 1'
#
loop_
_entity.id
_entity.type
_entity.pdbx_description
1 polymer ?
#
loop_
_entity_poly.entity_id
_entity_poly.type
_entity_poly.pdbx_seq_one_letter_code
_entity_poly.pdbx_strand_id
1 'polypeptide(L)' 'PVDVSTADLEHLQSRLRGMQITDDGKNARPVQPLNGRVVTALL' A
#
# COMPACT_ATOMS: atom_id res chain seq x y z
N PRO A 1 10.84 -0.94 -7.91
CA PRO A 1 9.89 0.19 -7.77
C PRO A 1 9.24 0.47 -9.11
N VAL A 2 8.00 0.95 -9.11
CA VAL A 2 7.34 1.47 -10.32
C VAL A 2 7.12 2.95 -10.07
N ASP A 3 7.52 3.78 -11.02
CA ASP A 3 7.34 5.22 -10.92
C ASP A 3 5.87 5.58 -11.14
N VAL A 4 5.33 6.39 -10.24
CA VAL A 4 3.94 6.86 -10.28
C VAL A 4 3.97 8.36 -10.02
N SER A 5 3.23 9.13 -10.82
CA SER A 5 3.13 10.57 -10.61
C SER A 5 2.33 10.88 -9.34
N THR A 6 2.63 12.00 -8.68
CA THR A 6 1.85 12.44 -7.51
C THR A 6 0.37 12.61 -7.86
N ALA A 7 0.07 13.13 -9.06
CA ALA A 7 -1.30 13.33 -9.52
C ALA A 7 -2.07 12.00 -9.66
N ASP A 8 -1.43 10.96 -10.22
CA ASP A 8 -2.06 9.64 -10.34
C ASP A 8 -2.31 9.01 -8.96
N LEU A 9 -1.37 9.19 -8.02
CA LEU A 9 -1.51 8.69 -6.65
C LEU A 9 -2.64 9.40 -5.90
N GLU A 10 -2.74 10.72 -6.02
CA GLU A 10 -3.82 11.52 -5.43
C GLU A 10 -5.18 11.13 -6.01
N HIS A 11 -5.26 10.95 -7.33
CA HIS A 11 -6.46 10.50 -8.00
C HIS A 11 -6.91 9.13 -7.46
N LEU A 12 -5.99 8.16 -7.33
CA LEU A 12 -6.28 6.85 -6.73
C LEU A 12 -6.81 6.97 -5.29
N GLN A 13 -6.13 7.75 -4.44
CA GLN A 13 -6.51 7.90 -3.03
C GLN A 13 -7.90 8.55 -2.86
N SER A 14 -8.22 9.54 -3.69
CA SER A 14 -9.53 10.21 -3.65
C SER A 14 -10.69 9.25 -3.94
N ARG A 15 -10.50 8.32 -4.87
CA ARG A 15 -11.50 7.32 -5.25
C ARG A 15 -11.72 6.29 -4.14
N LEU A 16 -10.65 5.88 -3.46
CA LEU A 16 -10.72 4.93 -2.36
C LEU A 16 -11.48 5.54 -1.17
N ARG A 17 -11.15 6.76 -0.74
CA ARG A 17 -11.83 7.46 0.37
C ARG A 17 -13.36 7.58 0.19
N GLY A 18 -13.84 7.65 -1.04
CA GLY A 18 -15.28 7.73 -1.33
C GLY A 18 -16.05 6.42 -1.12
N MET A 19 -15.37 5.30 -0.89
CA MET A 19 -16.01 4.00 -0.69
C MET A 19 -16.25 3.75 0.80
N GLN A 20 -17.51 3.47 1.17
CA GLN A 20 -17.95 3.26 2.56
C GLN A 20 -17.23 2.10 3.30
N ILE A 21 -16.55 1.23 2.57
CA ILE A 21 -15.83 0.06 3.10
C ILE A 21 -14.37 0.41 3.46
N THR A 22 -13.86 1.57 3.01
CA THR A 22 -12.45 1.93 3.20
C THR A 22 -12.23 2.72 4.49
N ASP A 23 -11.05 2.58 5.04
CA ASP A 23 -10.54 3.27 6.22
C ASP A 23 -9.98 4.67 5.87
N ASP A 24 -10.79 5.50 5.21
CA ASP A 24 -10.36 6.79 4.64
C ASP A 24 -9.17 6.64 3.68
N GLY A 25 -9.15 5.54 2.94
CA GLY A 25 -8.10 5.21 1.97
C GLY A 25 -6.75 4.84 2.60
N LYS A 26 -6.71 4.45 3.88
CA LYS A 26 -5.50 4.00 4.60
C LYS A 26 -5.31 2.48 4.58
N ASN A 27 -5.58 1.84 3.44
CA ASN A 27 -5.62 0.39 3.28
C ASN A 27 -4.28 -0.38 3.43
N ALA A 28 -3.18 0.31 3.75
CA ALA A 28 -1.87 -0.30 3.94
C ALA A 28 -1.75 -0.90 5.35
N ARG A 29 -1.79 -2.22 5.46
CA ARG A 29 -1.55 -2.90 6.73
C ARG A 29 -0.11 -2.62 7.22
N PRO A 30 0.09 -2.32 8.53
CA PRO A 30 1.42 -2.14 9.09
C PRO A 30 2.30 -3.38 8.88
N VAL A 31 3.60 -3.15 8.68
CA VAL A 31 4.59 -4.23 8.60
C VAL A 31 4.52 -5.13 9.83
N GLN A 32 4.72 -6.43 9.62
CA GLN A 32 4.66 -7.43 10.67
C GLN A 32 6.03 -8.07 10.91
N PRO A 33 6.32 -8.54 12.13
CA PRO A 33 7.56 -9.23 12.42
C PRO A 33 7.77 -10.46 11.53
N LEU A 34 9.03 -10.76 11.23
CA LEU A 34 9.38 -11.97 10.49
C LEU A 34 9.31 -13.23 11.34
N ASN A 35 9.37 -13.13 12.68
CA ASN A 35 9.27 -14.28 13.60
C ASN A 35 10.21 -15.44 13.24
N GLY A 36 11.49 -15.13 12.99
CA GLY A 36 12.50 -16.14 12.62
C GLY A 36 12.48 -16.55 11.15
N ARG A 37 11.56 -16.03 10.32
CA ARG A 37 11.61 -16.19 8.86
C ARG A 37 12.79 -15.41 8.27
N VAL A 38 13.45 -16.00 7.28
CA VAL A 38 14.52 -15.38 6.51
C VAL A 38 14.02 -15.10 5.10
N VAL A 39 14.11 -13.84 4.66
CA VAL A 39 13.80 -13.45 3.28
C VAL A 39 15.04 -13.68 2.43
N THR A 40 14.96 -14.61 1.47
CA THR A 40 16.03 -14.89 0.52
C THR A 40 15.67 -14.33 -0.86
N ALA A 41 16.68 -13.88 -1.61
CA ALA A 41 16.54 -13.53 -3.01
C ALA A 41 17.24 -14.60 -3.84
N LEU A 42 16.58 -15.09 -4.88
CA LEU A 42 17.25 -15.80 -5.96
C LEU A 42 17.87 -14.72 -6.86
N LEU A 43 19.19 -14.74 -6.97
CA LEU A 43 19.94 -13.87 -7.89
C LEU A 43 19.84 -14.39 -9.32
#